data_AF-A0A3N5FIM9-F1
#
_entry.id   AF-A0A3N5FIM9-F1
#
_cell.length_a   1.000
_cell.length_b   1.000
_cell.length_c   1.000
_cell.angle_alpha   90.00
_cell.angle_beta   90.00
_cell.angle_gamma   90.00
#
_symmetry.space_group_name_H-M   'P 1'
#
loop_
_entity.id
_entity.type
_entity.pdbx_description
1 polymer ?
#
loop_
_entity_poly.entity_id
_entity_poly.type
_entity_poly.pdbx_seq_one_letter_code
_entity_poly.pdbx_strand_id
1 'polypeptide(L)'
;MSPRAEVITFWARGRGKNSSATMNMLLYDDNPNGTYVYALEVTLSPEWKQHVVRLSDFKPMNVAAKGTTLAPGRVRMVGFESPGGLGQILELQIDSLRVEAARTGK
;
A
#
# COMPACT_ATOMS: atom_id res chain seq x y z
N MET A 1 22.92 -1.61 12.77
CA MET A 1 21.62 -2.18 12.33
C MET A 1 21.18 -1.39 11.11
N SER A 2 20.92 -2.03 9.97
CA SER A 2 20.43 -1.31 8.78
C SER A 2 19.02 -0.76 9.04
N PRO A 3 18.69 0.46 8.61
CA PRO A 3 17.34 1.00 8.76
C PRO A 3 16.35 0.07 8.06
N ARG A 4 15.31 -0.35 8.77
CA ARG A 4 14.20 -1.12 8.19
C ARG A 4 13.09 -0.14 7.85
N ALA A 5 12.62 -0.16 6.61
CA ALA A 5 11.40 0.55 6.25
C ALA A 5 10.25 0.06 7.15
N GLU A 6 9.48 0.99 7.72
CA GLU A 6 8.35 0.67 8.60
C GLU A 6 7.05 1.34 8.16
N VAL A 7 7.15 2.51 7.55
CA VAL A 7 5.99 3.33 7.19
C VAL A 7 6.08 3.75 5.72
N ILE A 8 4.93 3.73 5.05
CA ILE A 8 4.75 4.40 3.76
C ILE A 8 3.81 5.57 4.00
N THR A 9 4.24 6.74 3.55
CA THR A 9 3.51 8.00 3.67
C THR A 9 3.23 8.54 2.28
N PHE A 10 2.01 8.94 2.01
CA PHE A 10 1.64 9.55 0.73
C PHE A 10 0.43 10.45 0.89
N TRP A 11 0.25 11.40 -0.02
CA TRP A 11 -0.99 12.17 -0.13
C TRP A 11 -1.85 11.55 -1.22
N ALA A 12 -3.14 11.40 -0.94
CA ALA A 12 -4.08 10.95 -1.96
C ALA A 12 -5.45 11.62 -1.83
N ARG A 13 -6.17 11.65 -2.95
CA ARG A 13 -7.59 11.97 -2.99
C ARG A 13 -8.29 11.23 -4.12
N GLY A 14 -9.56 10.93 -3.91
CA GLY A 14 -10.46 10.49 -4.96
C GLY A 14 -10.91 11.67 -5.82
N ARG A 15 -11.08 11.43 -7.11
CA ARG A 15 -11.69 12.35 -8.09
C ARG A 15 -13.04 11.77 -8.50
N GLY A 16 -14.07 12.61 -8.55
CA GLY A 16 -15.41 12.21 -8.97
C GLY A 16 -16.49 12.44 -7.90
N LYS A 17 -17.74 12.10 -8.24
CA LYS A 17 -18.95 12.39 -7.45
C LYS A 17 -19.18 11.45 -6.25
N ASN A 18 -18.39 10.38 -6.12
CA ASN A 18 -18.58 9.40 -5.04
C ASN A 18 -17.87 9.87 -3.77
N SER A 19 -18.62 9.99 -2.69
CA SER A 19 -18.21 10.57 -1.40
C SER A 19 -17.25 9.69 -0.58
N SER A 20 -16.86 8.53 -1.07
CA SER A 20 -15.87 7.63 -0.45
C SER A 20 -15.51 6.55 -1.47
N ALA A 21 -14.30 6.63 -2.03
CA ALA A 21 -13.77 5.58 -2.91
C ALA A 21 -12.72 4.77 -2.14
N THR A 22 -12.62 3.48 -2.38
CA THR A 22 -11.55 2.64 -1.82
C THR A 22 -10.55 2.28 -2.91
N MET A 23 -9.29 2.11 -2.52
CA MET A 23 -8.21 1.61 -3.38
C MET A 23 -7.41 0.55 -2.63
N ASN A 24 -6.92 -0.44 -3.34
CA ASN A 24 -5.94 -1.39 -2.80
C ASN A 24 -4.54 -0.86 -3.06
N MET A 25 -3.78 -0.69 -1.98
CA MET A 25 -2.34 -0.53 -2.07
C MET A 25 -1.70 -1.92 -1.95
N LEU A 26 -0.82 -2.24 -2.88
CA LEU A 26 -0.17 -3.55 -2.98
C LEU A 26 1.33 -3.44 -2.81
N LEU A 27 1.91 -4.42 -2.12
CA LEU A 27 3.35 -4.60 -2.01
C LEU A 27 3.73 -5.97 -2.56
N TYR A 28 4.72 -5.97 -3.45
CA TYR A 28 5.22 -7.17 -4.11
C TYR A 28 6.59 -7.49 -3.52
N ASP A 29 6.62 -8.52 -2.66
CA ASP A 29 7.82 -9.07 -2.04
C ASP A 29 8.36 -10.21 -2.93
N ASP A 30 9.56 -10.04 -3.47
CA ASP A 30 10.18 -11.03 -4.34
C ASP A 30 10.97 -12.05 -3.52
N ASN A 31 10.33 -13.19 -3.28
CA ASN A 31 10.93 -14.31 -2.59
C ASN A 31 11.56 -15.26 -3.62
N PRO A 32 12.67 -15.96 -3.30
CA PRO A 32 13.23 -17.00 -4.17
C PRO A 32 12.20 -18.03 -4.68
N ASN A 33 11.13 -18.26 -3.91
CA ASN A 33 10.07 -19.21 -4.25
C ASN A 33 8.86 -18.59 -4.98
N GLY A 34 8.95 -17.31 -5.38
CA GLY A 34 7.92 -16.58 -6.12
C GLY A 34 7.56 -15.22 -5.52
N THR A 35 6.69 -14.47 -6.19
CA THR A 35 6.24 -13.15 -5.69
C THR A 35 5.11 -13.30 -4.67
N TYR A 36 5.33 -12.77 -3.47
CA TYR A 36 4.33 -12.66 -2.41
C TYR A 36 3.67 -11.30 -2.49
N VAL A 37 2.33 -11.28 -2.57
CA VAL A 37 1.56 -10.04 -2.71
C VAL A 37 0.84 -9.77 -1.41
N TYR A 38 1.01 -8.56 -0.89
CA TYR A 38 0.30 -8.09 0.28
C TYR A 38 -0.53 -6.86 -0.08
N ALA A 39 -1.74 -6.77 0.48
CA ALA A 39 -2.69 -5.71 0.21
C ALA A 39 -3.08 -4.95 1.48
N LEU A 40 -3.36 -3.67 1.32
CA LEU A 40 -3.99 -2.82 2.30
C LEU A 40 -5.06 -1.99 1.59
N GLU A 41 -6.29 -2.03 2.10
CA GLU A 41 -7.34 -1.15 1.62
C GLU A 41 -7.14 0.26 2.19
N VAL A 42 -7.25 1.27 1.32
CA VAL A 42 -7.15 2.69 1.67
C VAL A 42 -8.43 3.38 1.22
N THR A 43 -9.10 4.03 2.16
CA THR A 43 -10.27 4.87 1.88
C THR A 43 -9.84 6.27 1.48
N LEU A 44 -10.27 6.72 0.31
CA LEU A 44 -10.01 8.04 -0.23
C LEU A 44 -11.18 9.00 0.05
N SER A 45 -10.84 10.26 0.35
CA SER A 45 -11.78 11.38 0.34
C SER A 45 -11.63 12.24 -0.91
N PRO A 46 -12.62 13.10 -1.23
CA PRO A 46 -12.48 14.12 -2.27
C PRO A 46 -11.39 15.16 -1.97
N GLU A 47 -11.09 15.38 -0.69
CA GLU A 47 -10.01 16.26 -0.24
C GLU A 47 -8.69 15.52 -0.14
N TRP A 48 -7.59 16.26 -0.31
CA TRP A 48 -6.24 15.76 -0.08
C TRP A 48 -6.08 15.35 1.37
N LYS A 49 -5.79 14.08 1.60
CA LYS A 49 -5.42 13.56 2.91
C LYS A 49 -4.08 12.87 2.84
N GLN A 50 -3.31 13.04 3.91
CA GLN A 50 -2.12 12.27 4.13
C GLN A 50 -2.51 10.90 4.66
N HIS A 51 -2.02 9.86 4.00
CA HIS A 51 -2.11 8.48 4.44
C HIS A 51 -0.76 8.07 4.99
N VAL A 52 -0.79 7.55 6.23
CA VAL A 52 0.38 7.01 6.92
C VAL A 52 0.05 5.56 7.20
N VAL A 53 0.67 4.64 6.47
CA VAL A 53 0.39 3.21 6.55
C VAL A 53 1.61 2.45 7.06
N ARG A 54 1.41 1.52 7.99
CA ARG A 54 2.51 0.68 8.47
C ARG A 54 2.64 -0.55 7.58
N LEU A 55 3.86 -0.97 7.32
CA LEU A 55 4.13 -2.21 6.59
C LEU A 55 3.51 -3.44 7.28
N SER A 56 3.28 -3.38 8.60
CA SER A 56 2.59 -4.42 9.38
C SER A 56 1.09 -4.53 9.11
N ASP A 57 0.48 -3.49 8.53
CA ASP A 57 -0.98 -3.44 8.32
C ASP A 57 -1.38 -4.22 7.06
N PHE A 58 -0.43 -4.40 6.14
CA PHE A 58 -0.61 -5.17 4.92
C PHE A 58 -0.88 -6.64 5.21
N LYS A 59 -1.85 -7.21 4.50
CA LYS A 59 -2.28 -8.61 4.66
C LYS A 59 -1.96 -9.43 3.42
N PRO A 60 -1.62 -10.74 3.56
CA PRO A 60 -1.43 -11.62 2.42
C PRO A 60 -2.63 -11.61 1.47
N MET A 61 -2.38 -11.32 0.19
CA MET A 61 -3.40 -11.27 -0.86
C MET A 61 -3.42 -12.54 -1.70
N ASN A 62 -2.25 -13.07 -2.07
CA ASN A 62 -2.14 -14.28 -2.87
C ASN A 62 -1.82 -15.52 -2.02
N VAL A 63 -2.04 -16.71 -2.58
CA VAL A 63 -1.80 -18.00 -1.91
C VAL A 63 -0.35 -18.12 -1.43
N ALA A 64 0.61 -17.66 -2.22
CA ALA A 64 2.03 -17.73 -1.89
C ALA A 64 2.41 -16.91 -0.64
N ALA A 65 1.69 -15.82 -0.35
CA ALA A 65 1.94 -14.99 0.82
C ALA A 65 1.24 -15.52 2.10
N LYS A 66 0.28 -16.44 2.01
CA LYS A 66 -0.50 -16.90 3.16
C LYS A 66 0.40 -17.58 4.19
N GLY A 67 0.24 -17.20 5.47
CA GLY A 67 1.04 -17.72 6.58
C GLY A 67 2.47 -17.16 6.64
N THR A 68 2.82 -16.21 5.79
CA THR A 68 4.13 -15.55 5.78
C THR A 68 4.03 -14.10 6.25
N THR A 69 5.18 -13.45 6.44
CA THR A 69 5.26 -12.04 6.84
C THR A 69 6.01 -11.26 5.78
N LEU A 70 5.53 -10.04 5.51
CA LEU A 70 6.16 -9.13 4.57
C LEU A 70 7.62 -8.86 4.99
N ALA A 71 8.56 -9.03 4.07
CA ALA A 71 9.95 -8.67 4.27
C ALA A 71 10.27 -7.36 3.53
N PRO A 72 10.35 -6.20 4.23
CA PRO A 72 10.51 -4.90 3.57
C PRO A 72 11.73 -4.79 2.65
N GLY A 73 12.83 -5.48 2.97
CA GLY A 73 14.05 -5.48 2.16
C GLY A 73 13.97 -6.24 0.84
N ARG A 74 12.85 -6.93 0.56
CA ARG A 74 12.60 -7.66 -0.70
C ARG A 74 11.43 -7.08 -1.51
N VAL A 75 10.84 -5.98 -1.03
CA VAL A 75 9.77 -5.31 -1.76
C VAL A 75 10.35 -4.67 -3.02
N ARG A 76 9.88 -5.12 -4.18
CA ARG A 76 10.34 -4.62 -5.49
C ARG A 76 9.39 -3.65 -6.16
N MET A 77 8.12 -3.62 -5.74
CA MET A 77 7.08 -2.81 -6.35
C MET A 77 6.01 -2.41 -5.35
N VAL A 78 5.50 -1.19 -5.52
CA VAL A 78 4.27 -0.70 -4.90
C VAL A 78 3.23 -0.55 -6.01
N GLY A 79 2.07 -1.17 -5.84
CA GLY A 79 0.95 -1.09 -6.77
C GLY A 79 -0.24 -0.36 -6.16
N PHE A 80 -1.04 0.26 -7.02
CA PHE A 80 -2.31 0.85 -6.66
C PHE A 80 -3.37 0.32 -7.61
N GLU A 81 -4.38 -0.34 -7.05
CA GLU A 81 -5.42 -1.02 -7.82
C GLU A 81 -6.80 -0.63 -7.32
N SER A 82 -7.79 -0.64 -8.23
CA SER A 82 -9.20 -0.56 -7.84
C SER A 82 -9.58 -1.84 -7.06
N PRO A 83 -10.47 -1.79 -6.05
CA PRO A 83 -10.85 -2.95 -5.23
C PRO A 83 -11.51 -4.11 -6.00
N GLY A 84 -11.86 -3.90 -7.27
CA GLY A 84 -12.45 -4.92 -8.12
C GLY A 84 -13.97 -4.86 -8.10
N GLY A 85 -14.53 -4.54 -9.26
CA GLY A 85 -15.96 -4.54 -9.56
C GLY A 85 -16.13 -4.12 -11.01
N LEU A 86 -16.88 -4.89 -11.80
CA LEU A 86 -17.13 -4.55 -13.21
C LEU A 86 -17.78 -3.15 -13.27
N GLY A 87 -17.11 -2.20 -13.94
CA GLY A 87 -17.65 -0.86 -14.19
C GLY A 87 -17.27 0.24 -13.19
N GLN A 88 -16.48 -0.04 -12.15
CA GLN A 88 -15.95 1.03 -11.29
C GLN A 88 -14.68 1.65 -11.88
N ILE A 89 -14.80 2.88 -12.40
CA ILE A 89 -13.66 3.73 -12.73
C ILE A 89 -13.23 4.45 -11.46
N LEU A 90 -11.99 4.20 -11.01
CA LEU A 90 -11.39 4.91 -9.90
C LEU A 90 -10.59 6.12 -10.41
N GLU A 91 -11.25 7.28 -10.34
CA GLU A 91 -10.69 8.63 -10.37
C GLU A 91 -9.71 8.87 -9.22
N LEU A 92 -8.37 8.95 -9.38
CA LEU A 92 -7.49 9.27 -8.24
C LEU A 92 -6.28 10.13 -8.57
N GLN A 93 -5.79 10.83 -7.54
CA GLN A 93 -4.52 11.56 -7.58
C GLN A 93 -3.67 11.15 -6.36
N ILE A 94 -2.38 10.94 -6.59
CA ILE A 94 -1.39 10.60 -5.56
C ILE A 94 -0.24 11.59 -5.68
N ASP A 95 0.31 12.00 -4.53
CA ASP A 95 1.48 12.86 -4.47
C ASP A 95 2.39 12.43 -3.31
N SER A 96 3.68 12.75 -3.42
CA SER A 96 4.65 12.72 -2.34
C SER A 96 4.76 11.38 -1.62
N LEU A 97 4.77 10.29 -2.40
CA LEU A 97 5.00 8.95 -1.88
C LEU A 97 6.41 8.83 -1.29
N ARG A 98 6.48 8.39 -0.04
CA ARG A 98 7.72 8.24 0.74
C ARG A 98 7.70 6.91 1.47
N VAL A 99 8.86 6.26 1.50
CA VAL A 99 9.10 5.08 2.33
C VAL A 99 10.09 5.47 3.41
N GLU A 100 9.70 5.31 4.67
CA GLU A 100 10.45 5.81 5.81
C GLU A 100 10.80 4.65 6.74
N ALA A 101 12.05 4.63 7.21
CA ALA A 101 12.42 3.82 8.35
C ALA A 101 11.84 4.47 9.61
N ALA A 102 11.48 3.67 10.62
CA ALA A 102 11.22 4.26 11.93
C ALA A 102 12.45 5.07 12.35
N ARG A 103 12.21 6.28 12.87
CA ARG A 103 13.24 7.00 13.60
C ARG A 103 13.61 6.10 14.78
N THR A 104 14.75 5.41 14.69
CA THR A 104 15.42 4.92 15.89
C THR A 104 15.65 6.16 16.74
N GLY A 105 14.90 6.27 17.84
CA GLY A 105 15.08 7.37 18.79
C GLY A 105 16.57 7.50 19.12
N LYS A 106 17.05 8.74 19.16
CA LYS A 106 18.39 9.04 19.66
C LYS A 106 18.55 8.54 21.10
#